data_AF-A0A8R7Q462-F1
#
_entry.id   AF-A0A8R7Q462-F1
#
_cell.length_a   1.000
_cell.length_b   1.000
_cell.length_c   1.000
_cell.angle_alpha   90.00
_cell.angle_beta   90.00
_cell.angle_gamma   90.00
#
_symmetry.space_group_name_H-M   'P 1'
#
loop_
_entity.id
_entity.type
_entity.pdbx_description
1 polymer ?
#
loop_
_entity_poly.entity_id
_entity_poly.type
_entity_poly.pdbx_seq_one_letter_code
_entity_poly.pdbx_strand_id
1 'polypeptide(L)'
;MRGSEMRRRAPEYRRQSRRRLPGWIWWLVGIFLVVGLMLFVLHHNQKEQFRPPVINKGSETEEVSPGKVNFTEELLSSTSFARQLADQMTLAKAYVILAKEHGNLQLAWELSSQIRNSQRLLSQGAVSGRAITQEEAHPIITRLARLIYKAQDSHYDISTTMVTLKSHALALEERAKAAVVQTAEFGQLAAESLPKNIHCLTVKLTEEWLQNPKLRSRSEEHRNSTRWLSEMETKGSSGGLKAQEQEIKFHNPKFVSLLNHLRFYIPQILPNLEKVVFLDDDVVVQKDLTQLFSIELHGNVIGAVETCLESFHRYHKYLNFSQPIISSKIDPHTCGWAFGMNIFDLIAWRKANATSL
;
A
#
# COMPACT_ATOMS: atom_id res chain seq x y z
N MET A 1 -51.03 -49.74 -22.50
CA MET A 1 -51.65 -49.36 -21.19
C MET A 1 -50.58 -49.61 -20.12
N ARG A 2 -50.21 -48.71 -19.21
CA ARG A 2 -50.80 -47.47 -18.72
C ARG A 2 -49.62 -46.72 -18.08
N GLY A 3 -49.41 -45.46 -18.48
CA GLY A 3 -48.37 -44.61 -17.92
C GLY A 3 -48.65 -44.27 -16.45
N SER A 4 -47.60 -44.16 -15.66
CA SER A 4 -47.65 -43.56 -14.33
C SER A 4 -46.88 -42.24 -14.37
N GLU A 5 -47.63 -41.15 -14.39
CA GLU A 5 -47.17 -39.78 -14.30
C GLU A 5 -46.36 -39.56 -13.01
N MET A 6 -45.11 -39.13 -13.14
CA MET A 6 -44.37 -38.53 -12.03
C MET A 6 -44.86 -37.10 -11.80
N ARG A 7 -45.77 -36.95 -10.84
CA ARG A 7 -46.19 -35.65 -10.30
C ARG A 7 -45.00 -34.99 -9.59
N ARG A 8 -44.37 -34.00 -10.23
CA ARG A 8 -43.38 -33.11 -9.59
C ARG A 8 -44.05 -32.36 -8.44
N ARG A 9 -43.54 -32.52 -7.21
CA ARG A 9 -43.92 -31.64 -6.09
C ARG A 9 -43.29 -30.27 -6.31
N ALA A 10 -44.07 -29.20 -6.10
CA ALA A 10 -43.58 -27.82 -6.11
C ALA A 10 -42.62 -27.58 -4.93
N PRO A 11 -41.62 -26.68 -5.08
CA PRO A 11 -40.76 -26.30 -3.97
C PRO A 11 -41.54 -25.43 -2.97
N GLU A 12 -41.72 -25.94 -1.75
CA GLU A 12 -42.26 -25.16 -0.63
C GLU A 12 -41.27 -24.05 -0.25
N TYR A 13 -41.70 -22.81 -0.45
CA TYR A 13 -40.98 -21.61 -0.03
C TYR A 13 -41.01 -21.53 1.51
N ARG A 14 -39.94 -22.00 2.15
CA ARG A 14 -39.77 -21.89 3.61
C ARG A 14 -39.64 -20.41 3.98
N ARG A 15 -40.71 -19.80 4.51
CA ARG A 15 -40.69 -18.45 5.10
C ARG A 15 -39.59 -18.35 6.15
N GLN A 16 -38.66 -17.42 5.94
CA GLN A 16 -37.59 -17.11 6.88
C GLN A 16 -38.21 -16.49 8.15
N SER A 17 -38.18 -17.21 9.27
CA SER A 17 -38.66 -16.69 10.54
C SER A 17 -37.75 -15.53 10.95
N ARG A 18 -38.28 -14.31 10.93
CA ARG A 18 -37.63 -13.11 11.47
C ARG A 18 -37.52 -13.31 12.99
N ARG A 19 -36.41 -13.90 13.45
CA ARG A 19 -36.08 -13.99 14.88
C ARG A 19 -35.99 -12.57 15.40
N ARG A 20 -37.02 -12.11 16.13
CA ARG A 20 -36.97 -10.85 16.86
C ARG A 20 -35.85 -10.99 17.88
N LEU A 21 -34.75 -10.26 17.67
CA LEU A 21 -33.69 -10.18 18.67
C LEU A 21 -34.33 -9.61 19.94
N PRO A 22 -34.19 -10.29 21.09
CA PRO A 22 -34.76 -9.85 22.36
C PRO A 22 -34.28 -8.44 22.71
N GLY A 23 -35.17 -7.61 23.28
CA GLY A 23 -34.93 -6.17 23.51
C GLY A 23 -33.68 -5.84 24.36
N TRP A 24 -33.21 -6.77 25.18
CA TRP A 24 -31.97 -6.62 25.96
C TRP A 24 -30.71 -6.42 25.10
N ILE A 25 -30.66 -6.96 23.88
CA ILE A 25 -29.51 -6.79 22.97
C ILE A 25 -29.45 -5.34 22.46
N TRP A 26 -30.61 -4.77 22.12
CA TRP A 26 -30.71 -3.36 21.74
C TRP A 26 -30.38 -2.43 22.91
N TRP A 27 -30.72 -2.85 24.14
CA TRP A 27 -30.37 -2.12 25.35
C TRP A 27 -28.85 -2.11 25.61
N LEU A 28 -28.17 -3.25 25.42
CA LEU A 28 -26.71 -3.35 25.53
C LEU A 28 -25.97 -2.54 24.46
N VAL A 29 -26.46 -2.58 23.21
CA VAL A 29 -25.89 -1.76 22.12
C VAL A 29 -26.08 -0.27 22.40
N GLY A 30 -27.23 0.13 22.94
CA GLY A 30 -27.50 1.50 23.36
C GLY A 30 -26.53 1.99 24.44
N ILE A 31 -26.27 1.17 25.48
CA ILE A 31 -25.31 1.51 26.53
C ILE A 31 -23.89 1.68 25.95
N PHE A 32 -23.48 0.78 25.06
CA PHE A 32 -22.14 0.84 24.46
C PHE A 32 -21.94 2.11 23.62
N LEU A 33 -22.97 2.53 22.88
CA LEU A 33 -22.96 3.78 22.12
C LEU A 33 -22.91 5.01 23.03
N VAL A 34 -23.67 5.03 24.12
CA VAL A 34 -23.68 6.14 25.08
C VAL A 34 -22.34 6.27 25.78
N VAL A 35 -21.75 5.17 26.25
CA VAL A 35 -20.41 5.17 26.87
C VAL A 35 -19.34 5.59 25.87
N GLY A 36 -19.41 5.10 24.63
CA GLY A 36 -18.51 5.52 23.56
C GLY A 36 -18.60 7.02 23.26
N LEU A 37 -19.82 7.58 23.24
CA LEU A 37 -20.04 9.00 23.03
C LEU A 37 -19.56 9.84 24.24
N MET A 38 -19.74 9.34 25.47
CA MET A 38 -19.22 9.97 26.69
C MET A 38 -17.68 10.01 26.68
N LEU A 39 -17.03 8.92 26.31
CA LEU A 39 -15.57 8.86 26.15
C LEU A 39 -15.08 9.76 25.02
N PHE A 40 -15.81 9.83 23.91
CA PHE A 40 -15.50 10.72 22.79
C PHE A 40 -15.60 12.21 23.21
N VAL A 41 -16.64 12.59 23.94
CA VAL A 41 -16.83 13.96 24.44
C VAL A 41 -15.77 14.31 25.50
N LEU A 42 -15.44 13.38 26.41
CA LEU A 42 -14.35 13.60 27.38
C LEU A 42 -12.99 13.74 26.69
N HIS A 43 -12.73 12.97 25.64
CA HIS A 43 -11.52 13.11 24.84
C HIS A 43 -11.48 14.41 24.02
N HIS A 44 -12.63 14.86 23.51
CA HIS A 44 -12.74 16.11 22.76
C HIS A 44 -12.64 17.35 23.66
N ASN A 45 -13.18 17.32 24.88
CA ASN A 45 -13.07 18.43 25.83
C ASN A 45 -11.65 18.65 26.35
N GLN A 46 -10.75 17.64 26.32
CA GLN A 46 -9.33 17.88 26.61
C GLN A 46 -8.59 18.65 25.49
N LYS A 47 -9.15 18.72 24.26
CA LYS A 47 -8.54 19.47 23.14
C LYS A 47 -8.86 20.97 23.13
N GLU A 48 -9.82 21.43 23.92
CA GLU A 48 -10.28 22.84 23.94
C GLU A 48 -9.51 23.74 24.93
N GLN A 49 -8.45 23.26 25.59
CA GLN A 49 -7.63 24.09 26.48
C GLN A 49 -6.38 24.72 25.82
N PHE A 50 -6.34 24.79 24.49
CA PHE A 50 -5.34 25.58 23.75
C PHE A 50 -5.91 26.96 23.39
N ARG A 51 -5.75 27.94 24.30
CA ARG A 51 -5.72 29.35 23.88
C ARG A 51 -4.31 29.67 23.38
N PRO A 52 -4.13 30.23 22.17
CA PRO A 52 -2.84 30.82 21.81
C PRO A 52 -2.59 32.06 22.68
N PRO A 53 -1.34 32.33 23.11
CA PRO A 53 -1.03 33.55 23.83
C PRO A 53 -1.14 34.76 22.89
N VAL A 54 -1.76 35.81 23.39
CA VAL A 54 -1.78 37.15 22.77
C VAL A 54 -0.34 37.66 22.71
N ILE A 55 0.14 37.94 21.50
CA ILE A 55 1.45 38.56 21.26
C ILE A 55 1.35 40.04 21.66
N ASN A 56 1.92 40.40 22.80
CA ASN A 56 2.28 41.78 23.08
C ASN A 56 3.53 42.13 22.27
N LYS A 57 3.41 43.15 21.41
CA LYS A 57 4.56 43.81 20.78
C LYS A 57 5.42 44.46 21.87
N GLY A 58 6.66 44.01 22.01
CA GLY A 58 7.67 44.63 22.86
C GLY A 58 9.08 44.18 22.48
N SER A 59 9.81 45.11 21.89
CA SER A 59 11.27 45.19 21.65
C SER A 59 11.99 44.04 20.93
N GLU A 60 12.50 44.41 19.76
CA GLU A 60 13.53 43.72 18.97
C GLU A 60 14.75 43.33 19.81
N THR A 61 15.23 42.12 19.60
CA THR A 61 16.66 41.83 19.61
C THR A 61 16.89 40.83 18.49
N GLU A 62 17.63 41.26 17.46
CA GLU A 62 18.01 40.44 16.32
C GLU A 62 18.88 39.27 16.80
N GLU A 63 18.41 38.02 16.62
CA GLU A 63 19.30 36.87 16.55
C GLU A 63 19.03 36.05 15.28
N VAL A 64 20.09 36.01 14.47
CA VAL A 64 20.44 35.18 13.33
C VAL A 64 19.56 33.94 13.09
N SER A 65 18.96 33.89 11.90
CA SER A 65 18.24 32.73 11.36
C SER A 65 19.14 31.48 11.30
N PRO A 66 18.83 30.37 12.01
CA PRO A 66 19.60 29.14 11.87
C PRO A 66 19.19 28.45 10.57
N GLY A 67 20.18 28.15 9.73
CA GLY A 67 20.00 27.41 8.49
C GLY A 67 19.23 26.11 8.72
N LYS A 68 18.25 25.84 7.85
CA LYS A 68 17.41 24.64 7.91
C LYS A 68 18.30 23.40 7.84
N VAL A 69 18.36 22.63 8.92
CA VAL A 69 19.25 21.47 9.05
C VAL A 69 18.62 20.27 8.35
N ASN A 70 19.38 19.59 7.50
CA ASN A 70 18.94 18.34 6.89
C ASN A 70 18.99 17.21 7.94
N PHE A 71 17.84 16.90 8.54
CA PHE A 71 17.76 15.92 9.63
C PHE A 71 18.27 14.52 9.25
N THR A 72 18.21 14.13 7.97
CA THR A 72 18.82 12.87 7.51
C THR A 72 20.35 12.89 7.56
N GLU A 73 20.99 14.03 7.32
CA GLU A 73 22.44 14.18 7.50
C GLU A 73 22.80 14.25 8.98
N GLU A 74 21.96 14.87 9.81
CA GLU A 74 22.14 14.90 11.25
C GLU A 74 22.10 13.49 11.85
N LEU A 75 21.21 12.61 11.39
CA LEU A 75 21.17 11.20 11.77
C LEU A 75 22.37 10.38 11.30
N LEU A 76 23.15 10.87 10.33
CA LEU A 76 24.39 10.22 9.86
C LEU A 76 25.64 10.79 10.54
N SER A 77 25.54 11.99 11.12
CA SER A 77 26.63 12.64 11.85
C SER A 77 26.90 11.94 13.18
N SER A 78 28.17 11.57 13.41
CA SER A 78 28.60 10.88 14.63
C SER A 78 28.57 11.76 15.88
N THR A 79 28.54 13.09 15.73
CA THR A 79 28.57 14.05 16.83
C THR A 79 27.19 14.63 17.17
N SER A 80 26.13 14.25 16.45
CA SER A 80 24.80 14.79 16.69
C SER A 80 24.08 14.10 17.85
N PHE A 81 23.30 14.88 18.60
CA PHE A 81 22.41 14.33 19.62
C PHE A 81 21.29 13.47 19.01
N ALA A 82 20.89 13.74 17.75
CA ALA A 82 19.93 12.93 17.02
C ALA A 82 20.45 11.50 16.80
N ARG A 83 21.71 11.34 16.37
CA ARG A 83 22.37 10.04 16.22
C ARG A 83 22.49 9.33 17.56
N GLN A 84 22.97 10.04 18.59
CA GLN A 84 23.15 9.48 19.92
C GLN A 84 21.82 8.96 20.51
N LEU A 85 20.73 9.73 20.38
CA LEU A 85 19.39 9.30 20.78
C LEU A 85 18.93 8.06 20.01
N ALA A 86 19.14 8.02 18.69
CA ALA A 86 18.75 6.89 17.85
C ALA A 86 19.50 5.59 18.24
N ASP A 87 20.79 5.67 18.54
CA ASP A 87 21.60 4.53 18.96
C ASP A 87 21.19 4.02 20.36
N GLN A 88 21.03 4.93 21.32
CA GLN A 88 20.57 4.58 22.67
C GLN A 88 19.16 3.99 22.64
N MET A 89 18.27 4.48 21.77
CA MET A 89 16.95 3.90 21.57
C MET A 89 17.01 2.49 21.00
N THR A 90 17.92 2.23 20.06
CA THR A 90 18.07 0.91 19.43
C THR A 90 18.50 -0.11 20.48
N LEU A 91 19.48 0.25 21.32
CA LEU A 91 19.91 -0.58 22.45
C LEU A 91 18.79 -0.77 23.48
N ALA A 92 18.07 0.30 23.85
CA ALA A 92 16.96 0.23 24.79
C ALA A 92 15.82 -0.68 24.30
N LYS A 93 15.52 -0.69 22.99
CA LYS A 93 14.51 -1.59 22.40
C LYS A 93 14.88 -3.06 22.58
N ALA A 94 16.16 -3.41 22.45
CA ALA A 94 16.62 -4.78 22.73
C ALA A 94 16.37 -5.15 24.21
N TYR A 95 16.71 -4.25 25.15
CA TYR A 95 16.44 -4.48 26.57
C TYR A 95 14.96 -4.55 26.94
N VAL A 96 14.07 -3.89 26.19
CA VAL A 96 12.61 -4.04 26.38
C VAL A 96 12.16 -5.48 26.09
N ILE A 97 12.69 -6.10 25.04
CA ILE A 97 12.34 -7.48 24.67
C ILE A 97 12.82 -8.42 25.78
N LEU A 98 14.07 -8.29 26.19
CA LEU A 98 14.69 -9.10 27.24
C LEU A 98 13.96 -8.93 28.58
N ALA A 99 13.68 -7.70 29.00
CA ALA A 99 12.97 -7.45 30.24
C ALA A 99 11.58 -8.09 30.27
N LYS A 100 10.87 -8.14 29.13
CA LYS A 100 9.57 -8.84 29.04
C LYS A 100 9.72 -10.36 29.16
N GLU A 101 10.72 -10.94 28.51
CA GLU A 101 10.97 -12.38 28.52
C GLU A 101 11.36 -12.89 29.91
N HIS A 102 12.16 -12.13 30.64
CA HIS A 102 12.53 -12.43 32.02
C HIS A 102 11.49 -11.98 33.06
N GLY A 103 10.30 -11.55 32.64
CA GLY A 103 9.20 -11.16 33.55
C GLY A 103 9.37 -9.82 34.26
N ASN A 104 10.40 -9.03 33.95
CA ASN A 104 10.61 -7.68 34.48
C ASN A 104 9.80 -6.63 33.69
N LEU A 105 8.48 -6.70 33.83
CA LEU A 105 7.54 -5.83 33.11
C LEU A 105 7.69 -4.35 33.49
N GLN A 106 8.13 -4.06 34.72
CA GLN A 106 8.35 -2.69 35.19
C GLN A 106 9.50 -2.02 34.41
N LEU A 107 10.65 -2.68 34.31
CA LEU A 107 11.79 -2.15 33.54
C LEU A 107 11.43 -2.02 32.06
N ALA A 108 10.70 -2.99 31.49
CA ALA A 108 10.23 -2.93 30.11
C ALA A 108 9.32 -1.70 29.87
N TRP A 109 8.44 -1.38 30.82
CA TRP A 109 7.59 -0.20 30.75
C TRP A 109 8.37 1.10 30.89
N GLU A 110 9.30 1.19 31.85
CA GLU A 110 10.18 2.35 32.07
C GLU A 110 10.99 2.67 30.81
N LEU A 111 11.63 1.65 30.22
CA LEU A 111 12.38 1.77 28.96
C LEU A 111 11.46 2.18 27.80
N SER A 112 10.32 1.53 27.64
CA SER A 112 9.34 1.85 26.57
C SER A 112 8.84 3.30 26.67
N SER A 113 8.65 3.81 27.90
CA SER A 113 8.24 5.19 28.12
C SER A 113 9.33 6.17 27.72
N GLN A 114 10.59 5.90 28.05
CA GLN A 114 11.69 6.79 27.66
C GLN A 114 11.97 6.73 26.15
N ILE A 115 11.82 5.57 25.51
CA ILE A 115 11.90 5.46 24.04
C ILE A 115 10.89 6.38 23.35
N ARG A 116 9.64 6.45 23.86
CA ARG A 116 8.62 7.37 23.32
C ARG A 116 9.00 8.84 23.49
N ASN A 117 9.62 9.20 24.62
CA ASN A 117 10.12 10.56 24.83
C ASN A 117 11.22 10.92 23.81
N SER A 118 12.16 10.01 23.58
CA SER A 118 13.21 10.18 22.56
C SER A 118 12.63 10.29 21.15
N GLN A 119 11.63 9.45 20.79
CA GLN A 119 10.93 9.53 19.50
C GLN A 119 10.23 10.87 19.31
N ARG A 120 9.59 11.39 20.35
CA ARG A 120 8.93 12.70 20.30
C ARG A 120 9.94 13.81 20.03
N LEU A 121 11.09 13.80 20.70
CA LEU A 121 12.13 14.81 20.49
C LEU A 121 12.73 14.72 19.08
N LEU A 122 13.03 13.52 18.58
CA LEU A 122 13.50 13.32 17.20
C LEU A 122 12.45 13.80 16.17
N SER A 123 11.16 13.50 16.40
CA SER A 123 10.08 13.97 15.55
C SER A 123 9.95 15.49 15.57
N GLN A 124 10.13 16.13 16.73
CA GLN A 124 10.11 17.58 16.86
C GLN A 124 11.28 18.21 16.10
N GLY A 125 12.50 17.68 16.21
CA GLY A 125 13.66 18.13 15.44
C GLY A 125 13.44 18.02 13.93
N ALA A 126 12.91 16.88 13.47
CA ALA A 126 12.62 16.63 12.05
C ALA A 126 11.56 17.58 11.47
N VAL A 127 10.49 17.85 12.22
CA VAL A 127 9.42 18.77 11.78
C VAL A 127 9.85 20.22 11.82
N SER A 128 10.64 20.60 12.85
CA SER A 128 11.10 21.98 13.05
C SER A 128 12.25 22.36 12.11
N GLY A 129 12.95 21.38 11.52
CA GLY A 129 14.13 21.63 10.68
C GLY A 129 15.32 22.25 11.43
N ARG A 130 15.37 22.08 12.75
CA ARG A 130 16.44 22.58 13.63
C ARG A 130 17.18 21.40 14.27
N ALA A 131 18.47 21.59 14.51
CA ALA A 131 19.26 20.64 15.28
C ALA A 131 18.72 20.50 16.71
N ILE A 132 18.83 19.30 17.27
CA ILE A 132 18.46 19.05 18.66
C ILE A 132 19.52 19.67 19.57
N THR A 133 19.10 20.52 20.50
CA THR A 133 20.03 21.20 21.41
C THR A 133 20.43 20.29 22.56
N GLN A 134 21.58 20.59 23.17
CA GLN A 134 22.06 19.85 24.33
C GLN A 134 21.07 19.90 25.50
N GLU A 135 20.43 21.04 25.75
CA GLU A 135 19.46 21.21 26.85
C GLU A 135 18.24 20.28 26.70
N GLU A 136 17.80 20.06 25.46
CA GLU A 136 16.68 19.16 25.16
C GLU A 136 17.08 17.69 25.23
N ALA A 137 18.27 17.35 24.70
CA ALA A 137 18.74 15.98 24.60
C ALA A 137 19.24 15.42 25.93
N HIS A 138 19.98 16.23 26.71
CA HIS A 138 20.68 15.80 27.93
C HIS A 138 19.77 15.07 28.94
N PRO A 139 18.60 15.59 29.35
CA PRO A 139 17.77 14.89 30.35
C PRO A 139 17.22 13.55 29.84
N ILE A 140 16.93 13.44 28.54
CA ILE A 140 16.42 12.22 27.93
C ILE A 140 17.54 11.18 27.78
N ILE A 141 18.70 11.58 27.28
CA ILE A 141 19.87 10.70 27.12
C ILE A 141 20.31 10.17 28.48
N THR A 142 20.47 11.05 29.48
CA THR A 142 20.91 10.64 30.83
C THR A 142 19.91 9.67 31.47
N ARG A 143 18.61 9.91 31.31
CA ARG A 143 17.60 9.02 31.87
C ARG A 143 17.54 7.67 31.16
N LEU A 144 17.70 7.65 29.84
CA LEU A 144 17.74 6.43 29.05
C LEU A 144 19.00 5.61 29.35
N ALA A 145 20.17 6.25 29.44
CA ALA A 145 21.42 5.62 29.81
C ALA A 145 21.34 4.97 31.20
N ARG A 146 20.74 5.64 32.18
CA ARG A 146 20.52 5.06 33.52
C ARG A 146 19.65 3.80 33.50
N LEU A 147 18.61 3.77 32.66
CA LEU A 147 17.75 2.59 32.51
C LEU A 147 18.47 1.44 31.80
N ILE A 148 19.30 1.75 30.79
CA ILE A 148 20.15 0.77 30.11
C ILE A 148 21.16 0.16 31.10
N TYR A 149 21.80 1.00 31.93
CA TYR A 149 22.71 0.52 32.97
C TYR A 149 21.98 -0.39 33.98
N LYS A 150 20.78 0.00 34.44
CA LYS A 150 19.93 -0.84 35.31
C LYS A 150 19.57 -2.18 34.65
N ALA A 151 19.37 -2.19 33.33
CA ALA A 151 19.15 -3.43 32.59
C ALA A 151 20.42 -4.30 32.57
N GLN A 152 21.59 -3.73 32.30
CA GLN A 152 22.87 -4.44 32.35
C GLN A 152 23.16 -5.05 33.72
N ASP A 153 22.90 -4.29 34.79
CA ASP A 153 23.06 -4.71 36.19
C ASP A 153 22.09 -5.86 36.58
N SER A 154 20.96 -5.98 35.88
CA SER A 154 20.03 -7.11 36.04
C SER A 154 20.50 -8.40 35.36
N HIS A 155 21.78 -8.48 34.96
CA HIS A 155 22.42 -9.64 34.31
C HIS A 155 21.74 -10.12 33.00
N TYR A 156 21.23 -9.20 32.18
CA TYR A 156 20.98 -9.49 30.76
C TYR A 156 22.32 -9.56 30.02
N ASP A 157 23.15 -10.56 30.35
CA ASP A 157 24.51 -10.71 29.81
C ASP A 157 24.48 -10.90 28.28
N ILE A 158 25.52 -10.42 27.60
CA ILE A 158 25.67 -10.47 26.14
C ILE A 158 25.44 -11.90 25.63
N SER A 159 25.88 -12.91 26.38
CA SER A 159 25.65 -14.33 26.07
C SER A 159 24.15 -14.68 26.00
N THR A 160 23.36 -14.27 26.99
CA THR A 160 21.91 -14.52 27.06
C THR A 160 21.18 -13.73 26.00
N THR A 161 21.54 -12.45 25.81
CA THR A 161 20.94 -11.62 24.76
C THR A 161 21.21 -12.17 23.36
N MET A 162 22.41 -12.70 23.11
CA MET A 162 22.77 -13.32 21.83
C MET A 162 21.98 -14.61 21.58
N VAL A 163 21.80 -15.46 22.60
CA VAL A 163 21.00 -16.69 22.50
C VAL A 163 19.53 -16.38 22.24
N THR A 164 18.96 -15.43 22.98
CA THR A 164 17.59 -14.95 22.77
C THR A 164 17.42 -14.33 21.38
N LEU A 165 18.32 -13.46 20.95
CA LEU A 165 18.23 -12.85 19.61
C LEU A 165 18.32 -13.92 18.51
N LYS A 166 19.18 -14.93 18.68
CA LYS A 166 19.28 -16.07 17.76
C LYS A 166 17.98 -16.88 17.72
N SER A 167 17.33 -17.14 18.86
CA SER A 167 16.05 -17.87 18.90
C SER A 167 14.94 -17.07 18.22
N HIS A 168 14.89 -15.75 18.42
CA HIS A 168 13.96 -14.86 17.73
C HIS A 168 14.20 -14.82 16.22
N ALA A 169 15.46 -14.77 15.77
CA ALA A 169 15.81 -14.80 14.35
C ALA A 169 15.36 -16.10 13.69
N LEU A 170 15.64 -17.25 14.32
CA LEU A 170 15.18 -18.57 13.84
C LEU A 170 13.64 -18.65 13.80
N ALA A 171 12.96 -18.15 14.84
CA ALA A 171 11.50 -18.12 14.86
C ALA A 171 10.89 -17.20 13.78
N LEU A 172 11.57 -16.12 13.40
CA LEU A 172 11.16 -15.28 12.27
C LEU A 172 11.40 -15.97 10.94
N GLU A 173 12.53 -16.67 10.78
CA GLU A 173 12.83 -17.45 9.58
C GLU A 173 11.78 -18.54 9.35
N GLU A 174 11.39 -19.28 10.39
CA GLU A 174 10.33 -20.29 10.28
C GLU A 174 8.97 -19.70 9.92
N ARG A 175 8.61 -18.52 10.47
CA ARG A 175 7.40 -17.81 10.04
C ARG A 175 7.46 -17.39 8.59
N ALA A 176 8.63 -16.94 8.10
CA ALA A 176 8.81 -16.57 6.70
C ALA A 176 8.66 -17.79 5.78
N LYS A 177 9.27 -18.94 6.13
CA LYS A 177 9.10 -20.20 5.41
C LYS A 177 7.64 -20.63 5.35
N ALA A 178 6.94 -20.60 6.49
CA ALA A 178 5.52 -20.93 6.54
C ALA A 178 4.67 -20.00 5.65
N ALA A 179 4.95 -18.70 5.66
CA ALA A 179 4.26 -17.73 4.81
C ALA A 179 4.51 -17.97 3.30
N VAL A 180 5.73 -18.39 2.92
CA VAL A 180 6.04 -18.76 1.53
C VAL A 180 5.25 -19.99 1.10
N VAL A 181 5.20 -21.04 1.93
CA VAL A 181 4.40 -22.24 1.67
C VAL A 181 2.92 -21.89 1.52
N GLN A 182 2.39 -21.07 2.43
CA GLN A 182 1.00 -20.62 2.38
C GLN A 182 0.70 -19.80 1.12
N THR A 183 1.64 -18.95 0.68
CA THR A 183 1.50 -18.18 -0.57
C THR A 183 1.46 -19.10 -1.79
N ALA A 184 2.27 -20.16 -1.80
CA ALA A 184 2.25 -21.16 -2.88
C ALA A 184 0.91 -21.91 -2.93
N GLU A 185 0.38 -22.30 -1.76
CA GLU A 185 -0.93 -22.95 -1.65
C GLU A 185 -2.07 -22.04 -2.14
N PHE A 186 -2.08 -20.76 -1.76
CA PHE A 186 -3.05 -19.79 -2.28
C PHE A 186 -2.90 -19.57 -3.79
N GLY A 187 -1.67 -19.59 -4.31
CA GLY A 187 -1.41 -19.53 -5.75
C GLY A 187 -2.01 -20.72 -6.49
N GLN A 188 -1.90 -21.93 -5.93
CA GLN A 188 -2.50 -23.12 -6.51
C GLN A 188 -4.04 -23.08 -6.45
N LEU A 189 -4.60 -22.73 -5.30
CA LEU A 189 -6.05 -22.58 -5.15
C LEU A 189 -6.61 -21.54 -6.12
N ALA A 190 -5.92 -20.40 -6.29
CA ALA A 190 -6.28 -19.39 -7.28
C ALA A 190 -6.27 -19.96 -8.71
N ALA A 191 -5.21 -20.67 -9.09
CA ALA A 191 -5.11 -21.28 -10.42
C ALA A 191 -6.21 -22.33 -10.68
N GLU A 192 -6.58 -23.12 -9.68
CA GLU A 192 -7.66 -24.12 -9.77
C GLU A 192 -9.06 -23.49 -9.77
N SER A 193 -9.22 -22.33 -9.13
CA SER A 193 -10.51 -21.62 -9.07
C SER A 193 -10.81 -20.76 -10.30
N LEU A 194 -9.86 -20.65 -11.25
CA LEU A 194 -10.11 -20.05 -12.56
C LEU A 194 -11.08 -20.91 -13.37
N PRO A 195 -12.22 -20.36 -13.83
CA PRO A 195 -13.13 -21.03 -14.75
C PRO A 195 -12.39 -21.56 -15.99
N LYS A 196 -12.66 -22.81 -16.39
CA LYS A 196 -11.97 -23.49 -17.50
C LYS A 196 -11.98 -22.69 -18.82
N ASN A 197 -13.03 -21.92 -19.06
CA ASN A 197 -13.17 -21.03 -20.22
C ASN A 197 -12.17 -19.85 -20.20
N ILE A 198 -11.85 -19.29 -19.03
CA ILE A 198 -10.83 -18.23 -18.89
C ILE A 198 -9.43 -18.82 -19.06
N HIS A 199 -9.18 -20.02 -18.50
CA HIS A 199 -7.94 -20.75 -18.76
C HIS A 199 -7.73 -21.04 -20.25
N CYS A 200 -8.78 -21.49 -20.95
CA CYS A 200 -8.73 -21.69 -22.41
C CYS A 200 -8.49 -20.38 -23.17
N LEU A 201 -9.06 -19.25 -22.74
CA LEU A 201 -8.78 -17.96 -23.37
C LEU A 201 -7.30 -17.60 -23.19
N THR A 202 -6.75 -17.70 -21.99
CA THR A 202 -5.32 -17.41 -21.74
C THR A 202 -4.40 -18.34 -22.54
N VAL A 203 -4.70 -19.64 -22.59
CA VAL A 203 -3.94 -20.63 -23.37
C VAL A 203 -4.05 -20.35 -24.86
N LYS A 204 -5.25 -20.05 -25.37
CA LYS A 204 -5.48 -19.69 -26.78
C LYS A 204 -4.78 -18.38 -27.16
N LEU A 205 -4.85 -17.36 -26.31
CA LEU A 205 -4.14 -16.09 -26.50
C LEU A 205 -2.62 -16.30 -26.55
N THR A 206 -2.10 -17.18 -25.70
CA THR A 206 -0.68 -17.56 -25.67
C THR A 206 -0.27 -18.35 -26.91
N GLU A 207 -1.10 -19.31 -27.33
CA GLU A 207 -0.90 -20.11 -28.54
C GLU A 207 -0.91 -19.22 -29.80
N GLU A 208 -1.94 -18.40 -29.98
CA GLU A 208 -2.05 -17.50 -31.13
C GLU A 208 -0.89 -16.48 -31.18
N TRP A 209 -0.42 -16.02 -30.02
CA TRP A 209 0.80 -15.20 -29.93
C TRP A 209 2.05 -15.99 -30.35
N LEU A 210 2.22 -17.22 -29.87
CA LEU A 210 3.34 -18.10 -30.24
C LEU A 210 3.30 -18.54 -31.70
N GLN A 211 2.15 -18.49 -32.36
CA GLN A 211 2.00 -18.84 -33.78
C GLN A 211 2.09 -17.62 -34.70
N ASN A 212 1.91 -16.40 -34.21
CA ASN A 212 1.89 -15.19 -35.04
C ASN A 212 3.21 -14.38 -34.95
N PRO A 213 4.17 -14.59 -35.87
CA PRO A 213 5.45 -13.88 -35.86
C PRO A 213 5.33 -12.35 -36.03
N LYS A 214 4.25 -11.85 -36.66
CA LYS A 214 4.01 -10.39 -36.83
C LYS A 214 3.66 -9.70 -35.51
N LEU A 215 2.96 -10.40 -34.60
CA LEU A 215 2.66 -9.87 -33.26
C LEU A 215 3.91 -9.85 -32.38
N ARG A 216 4.79 -10.86 -32.51
CA ARG A 216 6.09 -10.90 -31.82
C ARG A 216 7.05 -9.81 -32.28
N SER A 217 7.22 -9.64 -33.59
CA SER A 217 8.13 -8.61 -34.12
C SER A 217 7.73 -7.20 -33.67
N ARG A 218 6.41 -6.89 -33.65
CA ARG A 218 5.89 -5.61 -33.15
C ARG A 218 6.10 -5.40 -31.64
N SER A 219 6.00 -6.47 -30.86
CA SER A 219 6.27 -6.44 -29.41
C SER A 219 7.76 -6.22 -29.12
N GLU A 220 8.65 -6.89 -29.85
CA GLU A 220 10.10 -6.77 -29.67
C GLU A 220 10.61 -5.39 -30.07
N GLU A 221 10.04 -4.80 -31.13
CA GLU A 221 10.27 -3.41 -31.52
C GLU A 221 9.84 -2.43 -30.41
N HIS A 222 8.68 -2.66 -29.78
CA HIS A 222 8.23 -1.86 -28.64
C HIS A 222 9.14 -2.04 -27.43
N ARG A 223 9.53 -3.27 -27.07
CA ARG A 223 10.45 -3.55 -25.95
C ARG A 223 11.79 -2.84 -26.13
N ASN A 224 12.30 -2.80 -27.36
CA ASN A 224 13.52 -2.07 -27.68
C ASN A 224 13.30 -0.55 -27.57
N SER A 225 12.17 -0.02 -28.04
CA SER A 225 11.83 1.41 -27.94
C SER A 225 11.58 1.89 -26.49
N THR A 226 10.96 1.08 -25.63
CA THR A 226 10.79 1.37 -24.20
C THR A 226 12.13 1.31 -23.45
N ARG A 227 13.03 0.40 -23.85
CA ARG A 227 14.39 0.31 -23.33
C ARG A 227 15.22 1.56 -23.68
N TRP A 228 15.05 2.10 -24.89
CA TRP A 228 15.66 3.39 -25.29
C TRP A 228 15.19 4.58 -24.44
N LEU A 229 13.91 4.63 -24.05
CA LEU A 229 13.38 5.68 -23.17
C LEU A 229 13.94 5.57 -21.74
N SER A 230 14.08 4.35 -21.23
CA SER A 230 14.71 4.08 -19.93
C SER A 230 16.23 4.38 -19.93
N GLU A 231 16.93 4.12 -21.03
CA GLU A 231 18.36 4.44 -21.19
C GLU A 231 18.62 5.95 -21.37
N MET A 232 17.62 6.73 -21.83
CA MET A 232 17.71 8.20 -21.87
C MET A 232 17.48 8.85 -20.50
N GLU A 233 16.64 8.28 -19.64
CA GLU A 233 16.40 8.79 -18.27
C GLU A 233 17.57 8.49 -17.31
N THR A 234 18.23 7.34 -17.47
CA THR A 234 19.36 6.93 -16.62
C THR A 234 20.62 7.76 -16.82
N LYS A 235 20.80 8.41 -17.99
CA LYS A 235 21.93 9.34 -18.21
C LYS A 235 21.72 10.73 -17.59
N GLY A 236 20.55 11.01 -17.01
CA GLY A 236 20.20 12.33 -16.46
C GLY A 236 20.12 12.43 -14.93
N SER A 237 20.23 11.33 -14.16
CA SER A 237 19.94 11.37 -12.72
C SER A 237 21.04 10.74 -11.86
N SER A 238 22.00 11.55 -11.43
CA SER A 238 22.76 11.27 -10.22
C SER A 238 21.92 11.74 -9.02
N GLY A 239 21.23 10.82 -8.34
CA GLY A 239 20.52 11.17 -7.11
C GLY A 239 19.55 10.15 -6.51
N GLY A 240 20.01 9.46 -5.45
CA GLY A 240 19.19 9.08 -4.30
C GLY A 240 18.50 7.71 -4.31
N LEU A 241 18.57 7.01 -3.16
CA LEU A 241 17.98 5.68 -2.89
C LEU A 241 16.47 5.53 -3.22
N LYS A 242 15.72 6.64 -3.35
CA LYS A 242 14.30 6.61 -3.75
C LYS A 242 14.07 6.29 -5.22
N ALA A 243 15.02 6.66 -6.09
CA ALA A 243 14.98 6.30 -7.52
C ALA A 243 15.13 4.79 -7.69
N GLN A 244 16.01 4.17 -6.89
CA GLN A 244 16.26 2.72 -6.87
C GLN A 244 15.02 1.90 -6.47
N GLU A 245 14.21 2.39 -5.54
CA GLU A 245 12.98 1.70 -5.09
C GLU A 245 11.85 1.77 -6.15
N GLN A 246 11.80 2.84 -6.95
CA GLN A 246 10.91 2.94 -8.11
C GLN A 246 11.39 2.09 -9.29
N GLU A 247 12.71 2.01 -9.51
CA GLU A 247 13.37 1.13 -10.47
C GLU A 247 13.03 -0.36 -10.21
N ILE A 248 13.05 -0.78 -8.94
CA ILE A 248 12.73 -2.16 -8.53
C ILE A 248 11.26 -2.52 -8.78
N LYS A 249 10.32 -1.56 -8.70
CA LYS A 249 8.91 -1.79 -9.04
C LYS A 249 8.68 -1.99 -10.53
N PHE A 250 9.42 -1.27 -11.38
CA PHE A 250 9.32 -1.37 -12.84
C PHE A 250 9.94 -2.68 -13.38
N HIS A 251 10.91 -3.26 -12.66
CA HIS A 251 11.56 -4.51 -13.01
C HIS A 251 10.87 -5.77 -12.48
N ASN A 252 9.71 -5.67 -11.82
CA ASN A 252 8.98 -6.86 -11.42
C ASN A 252 8.43 -7.57 -12.68
N PRO A 253 8.84 -8.83 -12.96
CA PRO A 253 8.46 -9.55 -14.18
C PRO A 253 6.95 -9.76 -14.31
N LYS A 254 6.17 -9.61 -13.22
CA LYS A 254 4.70 -9.61 -13.26
C LYS A 254 4.11 -8.41 -14.02
N PHE A 255 4.76 -7.24 -14.00
CA PHE A 255 4.29 -6.04 -14.72
C PHE A 255 4.83 -5.94 -16.15
N VAL A 256 5.91 -6.64 -16.46
CA VAL A 256 6.53 -6.72 -17.80
C VAL A 256 5.98 -7.90 -18.62
N SER A 257 5.07 -8.69 -18.05
CA SER A 257 4.45 -9.81 -18.77
C SER A 257 3.72 -9.30 -20.01
N LEU A 258 4.17 -9.77 -21.17
CA LEU A 258 3.54 -9.46 -22.46
C LEU A 258 2.06 -9.89 -22.49
N LEU A 259 1.69 -10.89 -21.69
CA LEU A 259 0.29 -11.33 -21.52
C LEU A 259 -0.60 -10.20 -21.00
N ASN A 260 -0.08 -9.31 -20.15
CA ASN A 260 -0.81 -8.11 -19.70
C ASN A 260 -1.06 -7.13 -20.84
N HIS A 261 -0.34 -7.21 -21.96
CA HIS A 261 -0.50 -6.31 -23.10
C HIS A 261 -1.33 -6.94 -24.24
N LEU A 262 -1.56 -8.27 -24.21
CA LEU A 262 -2.41 -8.95 -25.21
C LEU A 262 -3.85 -8.43 -25.24
N ARG A 263 -4.33 -7.86 -24.13
CA ARG A 263 -5.63 -7.20 -24.01
C ARG A 263 -5.84 -6.08 -25.05
N PHE A 264 -4.79 -5.37 -25.48
CA PHE A 264 -4.87 -4.35 -26.53
C PHE A 264 -5.04 -4.94 -27.95
N TYR A 265 -4.83 -6.26 -28.07
CA TYR A 265 -4.95 -7.01 -29.32
C TYR A 265 -6.25 -7.83 -29.41
N ILE A 266 -7.16 -7.71 -28.44
CA ILE A 266 -8.50 -8.33 -28.49
C ILE A 266 -9.20 -8.10 -29.84
N PRO A 267 -9.20 -6.89 -30.44
CA PRO A 267 -9.86 -6.67 -31.74
C PRO A 267 -9.27 -7.51 -32.88
N GLN A 268 -7.99 -7.90 -32.81
CA GLN A 268 -7.30 -8.71 -33.82
C GLN A 268 -7.43 -10.21 -33.55
N ILE A 269 -7.46 -10.61 -32.28
CA ILE A 269 -7.57 -12.01 -31.85
C ILE A 269 -9.02 -12.50 -31.97
N LEU A 270 -9.99 -11.65 -31.62
CA LEU A 270 -11.43 -11.95 -31.66
C LEU A 270 -12.15 -11.01 -32.64
N PRO A 271 -11.87 -11.10 -33.96
CA PRO A 271 -12.34 -10.13 -34.94
C PRO A 271 -13.87 -10.10 -35.10
N ASN A 272 -14.54 -11.20 -34.79
CA ASN A 272 -16.00 -11.33 -34.91
C ASN A 272 -16.77 -10.69 -33.75
N LEU A 273 -16.08 -10.23 -32.71
CA LEU A 273 -16.71 -9.53 -31.60
C LEU A 273 -16.85 -8.04 -31.89
N GLU A 274 -17.98 -7.49 -31.48
CA GLU A 274 -18.31 -6.07 -31.62
C GLU A 274 -18.04 -5.29 -30.33
N LYS A 275 -18.39 -5.88 -29.17
CA LYS A 275 -18.21 -5.29 -27.85
C LYS A 275 -17.82 -6.36 -26.84
N VAL A 276 -16.96 -6.02 -25.88
CA VAL A 276 -16.49 -6.92 -24.82
C VAL A 276 -16.51 -6.22 -23.47
N VAL A 277 -17.04 -6.88 -22.44
CA VAL A 277 -16.75 -6.54 -21.04
C VAL A 277 -15.59 -7.42 -20.60
N PHE A 278 -14.47 -6.79 -20.26
CA PHE A 278 -13.26 -7.45 -19.81
C PHE A 278 -13.15 -7.32 -18.29
N LEU A 279 -12.91 -8.44 -17.62
CA LEU A 279 -12.73 -8.54 -16.19
C LEU A 279 -11.43 -9.29 -15.93
N ASP A 280 -10.58 -8.77 -15.04
CA ASP A 280 -9.43 -9.51 -14.54
C ASP A 280 -9.91 -10.73 -13.72
N ASP A 281 -9.01 -11.67 -13.52
CA ASP A 281 -9.30 -12.97 -12.90
C ASP A 281 -9.53 -12.89 -11.38
N ASP A 282 -9.15 -11.79 -10.76
CA ASP A 282 -9.38 -11.48 -9.34
C ASP A 282 -10.68 -10.69 -9.09
N VAL A 283 -11.54 -10.52 -10.10
CA VAL A 283 -12.80 -9.76 -9.99
C VAL A 283 -13.96 -10.66 -9.53
N VAL A 284 -14.63 -10.25 -8.45
CA VAL A 284 -15.88 -10.88 -7.98
C VAL A 284 -17.10 -10.11 -8.47
N VAL A 285 -17.89 -10.74 -9.35
CA VAL A 285 -19.14 -10.15 -9.88
C VAL A 285 -20.31 -10.39 -8.91
N GLN A 286 -20.87 -9.31 -8.37
CA GLN A 286 -21.97 -9.37 -7.39
C GLN A 286 -23.36 -9.07 -7.98
N LYS A 287 -23.41 -8.57 -9.21
CA LYS A 287 -24.64 -8.12 -9.88
C LYS A 287 -24.60 -8.48 -11.36
N ASP A 288 -25.78 -8.48 -11.98
CA ASP A 288 -25.94 -8.68 -13.42
C ASP A 288 -25.20 -7.59 -14.22
N LEU A 289 -24.42 -8.01 -15.21
CA LEU A 289 -23.57 -7.13 -16.04
C LEU A 289 -24.30 -6.57 -17.28
N THR A 290 -25.55 -6.94 -17.53
CA THR A 290 -26.31 -6.51 -18.71
C THR A 290 -26.37 -4.99 -18.79
N GLN A 291 -26.65 -4.32 -17.66
CA GLN A 291 -26.68 -2.85 -17.61
C GLN A 291 -25.33 -2.24 -17.98
N LEU A 292 -24.23 -2.84 -17.51
CA LEU A 292 -22.88 -2.40 -17.83
C LEU A 292 -22.56 -2.59 -19.33
N PHE A 293 -22.90 -3.74 -19.90
CA PHE A 293 -22.67 -4.04 -21.32
C PHE A 293 -23.46 -3.08 -22.24
N SER A 294 -24.67 -2.70 -21.83
CA SER A 294 -25.55 -1.80 -22.59
C SER A 294 -25.19 -0.31 -22.49
N ILE A 295 -24.17 0.07 -21.72
CA ILE A 295 -23.74 1.47 -21.64
C ILE A 295 -23.28 1.97 -23.02
N GLU A 296 -23.71 3.18 -23.37
CA GLU A 296 -23.22 3.92 -24.52
C GLU A 296 -21.85 4.54 -24.19
N LEU A 297 -20.84 4.24 -25.00
CA LEU A 297 -19.49 4.78 -24.81
C LEU A 297 -19.28 6.14 -25.49
N HIS A 298 -20.34 6.72 -26.08
CA HIS A 298 -20.32 8.03 -26.75
C HIS A 298 -19.17 8.21 -27.77
N GLY A 299 -18.88 7.16 -28.55
CA GLY A 299 -17.82 7.15 -29.56
C GLY A 299 -16.42 6.85 -29.02
N ASN A 300 -16.25 6.65 -27.71
CA ASN A 300 -15.00 6.19 -27.14
C ASN A 300 -14.80 4.69 -27.37
N VAL A 301 -13.54 4.30 -27.58
CA VAL A 301 -13.15 2.90 -27.83
C VAL A 301 -13.15 2.05 -26.54
N ILE A 302 -13.06 2.72 -25.39
CA ILE A 302 -12.99 2.09 -24.07
C ILE A 302 -13.85 2.85 -23.06
N GLY A 303 -14.52 2.10 -22.18
CA GLY A 303 -15.10 2.60 -20.94
C GLY A 303 -14.40 1.98 -19.74
N ALA A 304 -14.03 2.81 -18.77
CA ALA A 304 -13.28 2.40 -17.58
C ALA A 304 -13.83 3.09 -16.32
N VAL A 305 -13.50 2.54 -15.15
CA VAL A 305 -13.84 3.16 -13.86
C VAL A 305 -12.66 4.00 -13.38
N GLU A 306 -12.93 5.27 -13.07
CA GLU A 306 -11.94 6.17 -12.50
C GLU A 306 -11.52 5.73 -11.09
N THR A 307 -10.23 5.84 -10.79
CA THR A 307 -9.65 5.46 -9.49
C THR A 307 -9.27 6.68 -8.67
N CYS A 308 -10.01 7.77 -8.79
CA CYS A 308 -9.71 9.01 -8.04
C CYS A 308 -10.10 8.94 -6.54
N LEU A 309 -10.50 7.76 -6.05
CA LEU A 309 -10.83 7.50 -4.66
C LEU A 309 -9.58 7.02 -3.91
N GLU A 310 -9.33 7.61 -2.73
CA GLU A 310 -8.29 7.20 -1.76
C GLU A 310 -6.83 7.23 -2.28
N SER A 311 -6.06 6.17 -2.03
CA SER A 311 -4.60 6.07 -2.23
C SER A 311 -4.13 6.01 -3.69
N PHE A 312 -5.05 6.02 -4.66
CA PHE A 312 -4.74 6.05 -6.08
C PHE A 312 -4.62 7.49 -6.59
N HIS A 313 -3.72 7.70 -7.55
CA HIS A 313 -3.11 9.01 -7.75
C HIS A 313 -3.53 9.65 -9.08
N ARG A 314 -3.70 10.97 -9.09
CA ARG A 314 -3.91 11.76 -10.32
C ARG A 314 -2.61 11.81 -11.14
N TYR A 315 -2.72 12.16 -12.42
CA TYR A 315 -1.59 12.13 -13.35
C TYR A 315 -0.37 12.94 -12.88
N HIS A 316 -0.52 14.05 -12.16
CA HIS A 316 0.62 14.82 -11.62
C HIS A 316 1.58 14.03 -10.71
N LYS A 317 1.16 12.89 -10.18
CA LYS A 317 2.02 12.02 -9.36
C LYS A 317 2.82 11.01 -10.19
N TYR A 318 2.46 10.80 -11.45
CA TYR A 318 3.07 9.82 -12.34
C TYR A 318 3.87 10.46 -13.48
N LEU A 319 3.44 11.63 -13.95
CA LEU A 319 4.05 12.31 -15.09
C LEU A 319 4.76 13.58 -14.63
N ASN A 320 5.89 13.89 -15.29
CA ASN A 320 6.62 15.12 -15.06
C ASN A 320 6.03 16.28 -15.88
N PHE A 321 5.14 17.06 -15.27
CA PHE A 321 4.49 18.21 -15.92
C PHE A 321 5.41 19.42 -16.13
N SER A 322 6.67 19.38 -15.70
CA SER A 322 7.67 20.36 -16.14
C SER A 322 8.02 20.20 -17.61
N GLN A 323 7.69 19.08 -18.24
CA GLN A 323 7.90 18.87 -19.68
C GLN A 323 6.76 19.50 -20.52
N PRO A 324 7.06 20.40 -21.47
CA PRO A 324 6.04 21.09 -22.27
C PRO A 324 5.15 20.16 -23.10
N ILE A 325 5.69 19.02 -23.55
CA ILE A 325 4.94 18.03 -24.35
C ILE A 325 3.82 17.39 -23.53
N ILE A 326 4.05 17.19 -22.23
CA ILE A 326 3.10 16.58 -21.31
C ILE A 326 2.07 17.62 -20.87
N SER A 327 2.54 18.80 -20.43
CA SER A 327 1.66 19.86 -19.93
C SER A 327 0.75 20.48 -20.99
N SER A 328 1.12 20.41 -22.27
CA SER A 328 0.29 20.90 -23.38
C SER A 328 -0.82 19.94 -23.80
N LYS A 329 -0.70 18.65 -23.48
CA LYS A 329 -1.61 17.59 -23.96
C LYS A 329 -2.43 16.92 -22.87
N ILE A 330 -1.97 16.98 -21.63
CA ILE A 330 -2.54 16.23 -20.52
C ILE A 330 -2.84 17.19 -19.38
N ASP A 331 -4.04 17.08 -18.79
CA ASP A 331 -4.37 17.82 -17.57
C ASP A 331 -3.80 17.08 -16.34
N PRO A 332 -2.96 17.74 -15.50
CA PRO A 332 -2.38 17.15 -14.29
C PRO A 332 -3.41 16.68 -13.24
N HIS A 333 -4.63 17.22 -13.31
CA HIS A 333 -5.72 16.84 -12.43
C HIS A 333 -6.53 15.66 -12.95
N THR A 334 -6.28 15.17 -14.17
CA THR A 334 -6.98 14.01 -14.73
C THR A 334 -6.84 12.78 -13.83
N CYS A 335 -7.95 12.08 -13.66
CA CYS A 335 -8.02 10.83 -12.93
C CYS A 335 -7.38 9.69 -13.73
N GLY A 336 -6.56 8.89 -13.05
CA GLY A 336 -6.24 7.56 -13.56
C GLY A 336 -7.45 6.64 -13.50
N TRP A 337 -7.37 5.53 -14.22
CA TRP A 337 -8.34 4.45 -14.20
C TRP A 337 -7.60 3.12 -14.09
N ALA A 338 -8.22 2.14 -13.44
CA ALA A 338 -7.67 0.80 -13.31
C ALA A 338 -8.10 -0.06 -14.51
N PHE A 339 -7.20 -0.94 -14.95
CA PHE A 339 -7.52 -1.87 -16.04
C PHE A 339 -8.37 -3.07 -15.57
N GLY A 340 -8.54 -3.30 -14.27
CA GLY A 340 -9.20 -4.52 -13.74
C GLY A 340 -10.61 -4.79 -14.27
N MET A 341 -11.33 -3.76 -14.71
CA MET A 341 -12.61 -3.90 -15.40
C MET A 341 -12.76 -2.82 -16.48
N ASN A 342 -13.05 -3.25 -17.71
CA ASN A 342 -13.21 -2.34 -18.85
C ASN A 342 -14.30 -2.82 -19.81
N ILE A 343 -14.89 -1.88 -20.55
CA ILE A 343 -15.75 -2.17 -21.70
C ILE A 343 -15.00 -1.73 -22.96
N PHE A 344 -14.87 -2.62 -23.93
CA PHE A 344 -14.28 -2.34 -25.23
C PHE A 344 -15.34 -2.30 -26.32
N ASP A 345 -15.40 -1.21 -27.07
CA ASP A 345 -16.08 -1.18 -28.37
C ASP A 345 -15.07 -1.52 -29.44
N LEU A 346 -15.09 -2.78 -29.90
CA LEU A 346 -14.13 -3.30 -30.85
C LEU A 346 -14.36 -2.77 -32.26
N ILE A 347 -15.59 -2.35 -32.61
CA ILE A 347 -15.87 -1.70 -33.88
C ILE A 347 -15.23 -0.31 -33.89
N ALA A 348 -15.50 0.51 -32.87
CA ALA A 348 -14.91 1.83 -32.73
C ALA A 348 -13.38 1.74 -32.64
N TRP A 349 -12.85 0.76 -31.90
CA TRP A 349 -11.41 0.53 -31.78
C TRP A 349 -10.75 0.25 -33.13
N ARG A 350 -11.34 -0.63 -33.95
CA ARG A 350 -10.85 -0.92 -35.31
C ARG A 350 -10.96 0.30 -36.22
N LYS A 351 -12.07 1.04 -36.16
CA LYS A 351 -12.29 2.26 -36.96
C LYS A 351 -11.30 3.37 -36.62
N ALA A 352 -10.99 3.54 -35.34
CA ALA A 352 -10.01 4.52 -34.85
C ALA A 352 -8.55 4.07 -35.11
N ASN A 353 -8.36 2.83 -35.58
CA ASN A 353 -7.06 2.20 -35.71
C ASN A 353 -6.22 2.34 -34.43
N ALA A 354 -6.84 2.18 -33.25
CA ALA A 354 -6.22 2.53 -31.98
C ALA A 354 -5.00 1.66 -31.61
N THR A 355 -4.80 0.53 -32.31
CA THR A 355 -3.60 -0.31 -32.17
C THR A 355 -2.61 -0.11 -33.33
N SER A 356 -2.85 0.75 -34.33
CA SER A 356 -1.83 1.10 -35.32
C SER A 356 -0.88 2.15 -34.75
N LEU A 357 0.41 1.94 -34.99
CA LEU A 357 1.45 2.93 -34.73
C LEU A 357 1.36 4.07 -35.74
#